data_AF-A0A936U5H1-F1
#
_entry.id   AF-A0A936U5H1-F1
#
_cell.length_a   1.000
_cell.length_b   1.000
_cell.length_c   1.000
_cell.angle_alpha   90.00
_cell.angle_beta   90.00
_cell.angle_gamma   90.00
#
_symmetry.space_group_name_H-M   'P 1'
#
loop_
_entity.id
_entity.type
_entity.pdbx_description
1 polymer ?
#
loop_
_entity_poly.entity_id
_entity_poly.type
_entity_poly.pdbx_seq_one_letter_code
_entity_poly.pdbx_strand_id
1 'polypeptide(L)'
;MNEALRDLIDELYKHKVRVPINRLTLGLLDGLGELTDPSAEAEETALRSARSLLERLQGVDLADLSADEAIDHTLAVQLLEQELFWGEARFNGRSHLQQTPMAGDELGDGVYLMLVNDPRPADQRLDDILARLLATPAFLERMFRRLDTPVARWTARELSTLDGLPSLHDTVERLAEEVHYPKLEALRAARATAEAAITRYAEALRALPTTPICTSAWSRPSASCAPKASR
;
A
#
# COMPACT_ATOMS: atom_id res chain seq x y z
N MET A 1 -17.69 25.48 8.41
CA MET A 1 -16.47 25.17 7.67
C MET A 1 -16.09 26.36 6.81
N ASN A 2 -15.06 27.09 7.24
CA ASN A 2 -14.27 28.00 6.42
C ASN A 2 -14.03 27.37 5.03
N GLU A 3 -14.33 28.11 3.97
CA GLU A 3 -14.34 27.57 2.59
C GLU A 3 -12.94 27.11 2.15
N ALA A 4 -11.90 27.87 2.50
CA ALA A 4 -10.52 27.49 2.17
C ALA A 4 -10.10 26.22 2.91
N LEU A 5 -10.48 26.06 4.18
CA LEU A 5 -10.20 24.82 4.91
C LEU A 5 -10.98 23.63 4.32
N ARG A 6 -12.26 23.81 3.97
CA ARG A 6 -13.07 22.77 3.31
C ARG A 6 -12.38 22.22 2.07
N ASP A 7 -11.93 23.10 1.19
CA ASP A 7 -11.30 22.70 -0.06
C ASP A 7 -9.99 21.93 0.18
N LEU A 8 -9.20 22.35 1.18
CA LEU A 8 -7.96 21.65 1.56
C LEU A 8 -8.25 20.27 2.16
N ILE A 9 -9.31 20.12 2.96
CA ILE A 9 -9.74 18.83 3.49
C ILE A 9 -10.23 17.91 2.37
N ASP A 10 -10.97 18.43 1.39
CA ASP A 10 -11.40 17.66 0.22
C ASP A 10 -10.21 17.21 -0.64
N GLU A 11 -9.18 18.05 -0.77
CA GLU A 11 -7.92 17.67 -1.41
C GLU A 11 -7.15 16.61 -0.62
N LEU A 12 -7.11 16.72 0.71
CA LEU A 12 -6.51 15.70 1.58
C LEU A 12 -7.23 14.37 1.41
N TYR A 13 -8.56 14.38 1.39
CA TYR A 13 -9.37 13.20 1.15
C TYR A 13 -9.01 12.55 -0.19
N LYS A 14 -9.01 13.33 -1.28
CA LYS A 14 -8.60 12.85 -2.63
C LYS A 14 -7.19 12.27 -2.62
N HIS A 15 -6.26 12.92 -1.92
CA HIS A 15 -4.88 12.44 -1.77
C HIS A 15 -4.82 11.11 -1.02
N LYS A 16 -5.62 10.89 0.02
CA LYS A 16 -5.65 9.63 0.78
C LYS A 16 -6.33 8.49 0.00
N VAL A 17 -7.42 8.76 -0.72
CA VAL A 17 -8.19 7.75 -1.48
C VAL A 17 -7.59 7.40 -2.84
N ARG A 18 -6.45 8.00 -3.21
CA ARG A 18 -5.66 7.58 -4.39
C ARG A 18 -5.08 6.18 -4.23
N VAL A 19 -4.87 5.74 -2.97
CA VAL A 19 -4.43 4.38 -2.66
C VAL A 19 -5.68 3.52 -2.67
N PRO A 20 -5.85 2.58 -3.62
CA PRO A 20 -7.10 1.85 -3.79
C PRO A 20 -7.61 1.15 -2.52
N ILE A 21 -6.72 0.60 -1.69
CA ILE A 21 -7.13 -0.04 -0.42
C ILE A 21 -7.81 0.92 0.55
N ASN A 22 -7.42 2.20 0.55
CA ASN A 22 -8.05 3.22 1.41
C ASN A 22 -9.50 3.48 1.01
N ARG A 23 -9.84 3.27 -0.28
CA ARG A 23 -11.23 3.39 -0.74
C ARG A 23 -12.10 2.36 -0.03
N LEU A 24 -11.65 1.12 0.01
CA LEU A 24 -12.35 0.02 0.65
C LEU A 24 -12.49 0.21 2.16
N THR A 25 -11.41 0.62 2.85
CA THR A 25 -11.43 0.84 4.30
C THR A 25 -12.30 2.02 4.71
N LEU A 26 -12.51 2.99 3.81
CA LEU A 26 -13.42 4.13 4.01
C LEU A 26 -14.84 3.87 3.49
N GLY A 27 -15.13 2.68 2.97
CA GLY A 27 -16.47 2.31 2.48
C GLY A 27 -16.84 2.89 1.12
N LEU A 28 -15.85 3.33 0.34
CA LEU A 28 -16.04 3.74 -1.05
C LEU A 28 -16.05 2.51 -1.96
N LEU A 29 -17.02 2.43 -2.85
CA LEU A 29 -17.34 1.21 -3.59
C LEU A 29 -16.89 1.22 -5.06
N ASP A 30 -16.00 2.15 -5.42
CA ASP A 30 -15.43 2.35 -6.74
C ASP A 30 -13.90 2.16 -6.73
N GLY A 31 -13.33 1.76 -7.87
CA GLY A 31 -11.88 1.54 -8.02
C GLY A 31 -11.32 0.37 -7.21
N LEU A 32 -12.16 -0.54 -6.71
CA LEU A 32 -11.76 -1.62 -5.80
C LEU A 32 -10.95 -2.74 -6.49
N GLY A 33 -11.09 -2.87 -7.81
CA GLY A 33 -10.27 -3.73 -8.65
C GLY A 33 -8.83 -3.25 -8.88
N GLU A 34 -8.48 -2.04 -8.45
CA GLU A 34 -7.16 -1.44 -8.73
C GLU A 34 -6.09 -1.81 -7.68
N LEU A 35 -4.85 -1.97 -8.14
CA LEU A 35 -3.67 -2.11 -7.28
C LEU A 35 -2.90 -0.78 -7.26
N THR A 36 -2.37 -0.42 -6.10
CA THR A 36 -1.51 0.77 -5.95
C THR A 36 -0.29 0.66 -6.85
N ASP A 37 0.13 1.74 -7.54
CA ASP A 37 1.42 1.76 -8.24
C ASP A 37 2.57 1.78 -7.21
N PRO A 38 3.39 0.71 -7.10
CA PRO A 38 4.38 0.61 -6.05
C PRO A 38 5.71 1.29 -6.40
N SER A 39 5.80 1.96 -7.57
CA SER A 39 7.04 2.54 -8.09
C SER A 39 7.58 3.72 -7.26
N ALA A 40 8.88 3.98 -7.40
CA ALA A 40 9.52 5.12 -6.74
C ALA A 40 8.99 6.47 -7.28
N GLU A 41 8.63 6.52 -8.56
CA GLU A 41 8.07 7.69 -9.23
C GLU A 41 6.66 8.03 -8.69
N ALA A 42 5.85 7.01 -8.43
CA ALA A 42 4.55 7.18 -7.80
C ALA A 42 4.69 7.72 -6.36
N GLU A 43 5.62 7.16 -5.58
CA GLU A 43 5.96 7.63 -4.23
C GLU A 43 6.46 9.09 -4.24
N GLU A 44 7.36 9.44 -5.15
CA GLU A 44 7.86 10.81 -5.24
C GLU A 44 6.75 11.82 -5.60
N THR A 45 5.86 11.43 -6.52
CA THR A 45 4.68 12.24 -6.86
C THR A 45 3.76 12.38 -5.66
N ALA A 46 3.57 11.31 -4.91
CA ALA A 46 2.79 11.29 -3.68
C ALA A 46 3.35 12.25 -2.62
N LEU A 47 4.65 12.19 -2.36
CA LEU A 47 5.32 13.05 -1.37
C LEU A 47 5.35 14.52 -1.81
N ARG A 48 5.49 14.81 -3.11
CA ARG A 48 5.36 16.19 -3.62
C ARG A 48 3.95 16.75 -3.39
N SER A 49 2.93 15.95 -3.65
CA SER A 49 1.54 16.32 -3.37
C SER A 49 1.32 16.59 -1.88
N ALA A 50 1.84 15.69 -1.01
CA ALA A 50 1.73 15.84 0.45
C ALA A 50 2.42 17.11 0.96
N ARG A 51 3.63 17.43 0.48
CA ARG A 51 4.35 18.67 0.86
C ARG A 51 3.59 19.92 0.47
N SER A 52 3.11 19.98 -0.78
CA SER A 52 2.33 21.11 -1.29
C SER A 52 1.06 21.33 -0.48
N LEU A 53 0.34 20.25 -0.15
CA LEU A 53 -0.89 20.34 0.64
C LEU A 53 -0.61 20.74 2.09
N LEU A 54 0.47 20.22 2.69
CA LEU A 54 0.87 20.56 4.06
C LEU A 54 1.22 22.06 4.17
N GLU A 55 2.00 22.59 3.24
CA GLU A 55 2.37 24.02 3.22
C GLU A 55 1.12 24.91 3.18
N ARG A 56 0.13 24.55 2.35
CA ARG A 56 -1.14 25.28 2.24
C ARG A 56 -1.98 25.20 3.51
N LEU A 57 -2.04 24.02 4.14
CA LEU A 57 -2.72 23.85 5.43
C LEU A 57 -2.05 24.67 6.53
N GLN A 58 -0.72 24.66 6.61
CA GLN A 58 0.03 25.44 7.59
C GLN A 58 -0.12 26.96 7.40
N GLY A 59 -0.51 27.42 6.20
CA GLY A 59 -0.82 28.82 5.91
C GLY A 59 -2.23 29.29 6.34
N VAL A 60 -3.10 28.40 6.83
CA VAL A 60 -4.45 28.76 7.31
C VAL A 60 -4.33 29.49 8.65
N ASP A 61 -4.98 30.66 8.77
CA ASP A 61 -5.05 31.39 10.04
C ASP A 61 -6.02 30.69 11.00
N LEU A 62 -5.48 30.19 12.12
CA LEU A 62 -6.26 29.50 13.15
C LEU A 62 -7.25 30.44 13.86
N ALA A 63 -7.02 31.76 13.85
CA ALA A 63 -7.94 32.72 14.46
C ALA A 63 -9.29 32.80 13.71
N ASP A 64 -9.30 32.44 12.43
CA ASP A 64 -10.50 32.42 11.58
C ASP A 64 -11.29 31.10 11.67
N LEU A 65 -10.82 30.16 12.50
CA LEU A 65 -11.43 28.84 12.67
C LEU A 65 -12.26 28.76 13.95
N SER A 66 -13.41 28.11 13.86
CA SER A 66 -14.11 27.54 15.00
C SER A 66 -13.28 26.42 15.67
N ALA A 67 -13.68 26.03 16.88
CA ALA A 67 -12.99 24.98 17.63
C ALA A 67 -12.95 23.63 16.87
N ASP A 68 -14.05 23.24 16.22
CA ASP A 68 -14.13 21.99 15.46
C ASP A 68 -13.23 22.06 14.21
N GLU A 69 -13.25 23.19 13.50
CA GLU A 69 -12.39 23.40 12.33
C GLU A 69 -10.90 23.41 12.70
N ALA A 70 -10.54 23.94 13.87
CA ALA A 70 -9.16 23.91 14.37
C ALA A 70 -8.69 22.47 14.68
N ILE A 71 -9.60 21.60 15.14
CA ILE A 71 -9.32 20.17 15.32
C ILE A 71 -9.08 19.51 13.96
N ASP A 72 -9.98 19.72 12.99
CA ASP A 72 -9.85 19.15 11.64
C ASP A 72 -8.55 19.59 10.96
N HIS A 73 -8.21 20.88 11.07
CA HIS A 73 -6.94 21.43 10.59
C HIS A 73 -5.74 20.73 11.24
N THR A 74 -5.74 20.62 12.57
CA THR A 74 -4.64 19.99 13.31
C THR A 74 -4.45 18.53 12.88
N LEU A 75 -5.54 17.79 12.73
CA LEU A 75 -5.52 16.39 12.27
C LEU A 75 -4.98 16.29 10.84
N ALA A 76 -5.44 17.18 9.94
CA ALA A 76 -4.98 17.22 8.55
C ALA A 76 -3.47 17.46 8.44
N VAL A 77 -2.95 18.42 9.20
CA VAL A 77 -1.51 18.71 9.29
C VAL A 77 -0.74 17.49 9.79
N GLN A 78 -1.17 16.90 10.92
CA GLN A 78 -0.48 15.75 11.52
C GLN A 78 -0.48 14.50 10.60
N LEU A 79 -1.58 14.26 9.88
CA LEU A 79 -1.69 13.15 8.93
C LEU A 79 -0.72 13.28 7.74
N LEU A 80 -0.42 14.51 7.31
CA LEU A 80 0.54 14.78 6.24
C LEU A 80 1.97 14.76 6.77
N GLU A 81 2.23 15.34 7.94
CA GLU A 81 3.54 15.26 8.60
C GLU A 81 3.96 13.81 8.85
N GLN A 82 3.04 12.96 9.30
CA GLN A 82 3.29 11.53 9.48
C GLN A 82 3.60 10.83 8.14
N GLU A 83 2.84 11.12 7.08
CA GLU A 83 3.10 10.54 5.75
C GLU A 83 4.48 10.92 5.22
N LEU A 84 4.82 12.21 5.31
CA LEU A 84 6.13 12.72 4.91
C LEU A 84 7.26 12.10 5.74
N PHE A 85 7.08 12.00 7.06
CA PHE A 85 8.05 11.36 7.93
C PHE A 85 8.36 9.93 7.45
N TRP A 86 7.35 9.12 7.16
CA TRP A 86 7.56 7.74 6.72
C TRP A 86 8.16 7.62 5.32
N GLY A 87 7.75 8.46 4.36
CA GLY A 87 8.30 8.44 3.00
C GLY A 87 9.72 9.00 2.90
N GLU A 88 10.06 9.95 3.76
CA GLU A 88 11.39 10.59 3.81
C GLU A 88 12.34 9.87 4.76
N ALA A 89 11.83 9.05 5.69
CA ALA A 89 12.63 8.21 6.56
C ALA A 89 13.65 7.40 5.74
N ARG A 90 14.87 7.34 6.29
CA ARG A 90 15.97 6.54 5.73
C ARG A 90 16.42 5.52 6.75
N PHE A 91 16.52 4.27 6.32
CA PHE A 91 17.06 3.16 7.10
C PHE A 91 18.21 2.53 6.32
N ASN A 92 19.36 2.34 6.97
CA ASN A 92 20.61 1.93 6.30
C ASN A 92 20.92 2.72 5.00
N GLY A 93 20.66 4.03 5.00
CA GLY A 93 20.90 4.92 3.87
C GLY A 93 19.90 4.83 2.71
N ARG A 94 18.82 4.06 2.84
CA ARG A 94 17.80 3.84 1.79
C ARG A 94 16.42 4.24 2.25
N SER A 95 15.50 4.49 1.34
CA SER A 95 14.10 4.77 1.70
C SER A 95 13.43 3.53 2.28
N HIS A 96 12.36 3.75 3.06
CA HIS A 96 11.49 2.68 3.53
C HIS A 96 10.99 1.81 2.36
N LEU A 97 10.54 2.44 1.28
CA LEU A 97 10.04 1.77 0.08
C LEU A 97 11.05 0.82 -0.57
N GLN A 98 12.34 1.20 -0.59
CA GLN A 98 13.42 0.37 -1.16
C GLN A 98 13.78 -0.85 -0.29
N GLN A 99 13.32 -0.87 0.96
CA GLN A 99 13.72 -1.87 1.94
C GLN A 99 12.58 -2.74 2.45
N THR A 100 11.34 -2.31 2.27
CA THR A 100 10.17 -2.99 2.78
C THR A 100 9.38 -3.60 1.63
N PRO A 101 9.53 -4.92 1.38
CA PRO A 101 8.58 -5.64 0.53
C PRO A 101 7.22 -5.69 1.25
N MET A 102 6.14 -5.36 0.54
CA MET A 102 4.77 -5.28 1.08
C MET A 102 3.70 -5.67 0.04
N ALA A 103 4.04 -6.54 -0.91
CA ALA A 103 3.08 -7.03 -1.89
C ALA A 103 2.01 -7.89 -1.25
N GLY A 104 2.35 -8.68 -0.22
CA GLY A 104 1.39 -9.57 0.43
C GLY A 104 0.21 -8.82 1.01
N ASP A 105 0.48 -7.71 1.70
CA ASP A 105 -0.54 -6.85 2.31
C ASP A 105 -1.47 -6.25 1.22
N GLU A 106 -0.92 -5.67 0.13
CA GLU A 106 -1.74 -5.09 -0.96
C GLU A 106 -2.58 -6.14 -1.70
N LEU A 107 -2.02 -7.32 -1.99
CA LEU A 107 -2.72 -8.38 -2.71
C LEU A 107 -3.79 -9.05 -1.83
N GLY A 108 -3.49 -9.23 -0.55
CA GLY A 108 -4.35 -9.93 0.41
C GLY A 108 -5.46 -9.06 0.98
N ASP A 109 -5.13 -7.89 1.52
CA ASP A 109 -6.06 -7.10 2.34
C ASP A 109 -7.28 -6.63 1.52
N GLY A 110 -7.05 -6.20 0.28
CA GLY A 110 -8.14 -5.77 -0.61
C GLY A 110 -9.12 -6.90 -0.93
N VAL A 111 -8.60 -8.09 -1.21
CA VAL A 111 -9.43 -9.28 -1.48
C VAL A 111 -10.15 -9.71 -0.21
N TYR A 112 -9.45 -9.78 0.92
CA TYR A 112 -10.03 -10.16 2.21
C TYR A 112 -11.17 -9.23 2.62
N LEU A 113 -10.97 -7.91 2.57
CA LEU A 113 -11.99 -6.93 2.92
C LEU A 113 -13.21 -7.02 1.99
N MET A 114 -13.02 -7.27 0.69
CA MET A 114 -14.13 -7.52 -0.23
C MET A 114 -14.88 -8.82 0.09
N LEU A 115 -14.26 -9.81 0.71
CA LEU A 115 -14.97 -11.03 1.14
C LEU A 115 -15.77 -10.82 2.42
N VAL A 116 -15.24 -10.07 3.40
CA VAL A 116 -15.81 -10.02 4.75
C VAL A 116 -16.65 -8.78 5.05
N ASN A 117 -16.38 -7.64 4.42
CA ASN A 117 -16.94 -6.34 4.82
C ASN A 117 -17.51 -5.50 3.66
N ASP A 118 -17.64 -6.09 2.47
CA ASP A 118 -18.21 -5.40 1.31
C ASP A 118 -19.67 -5.86 1.10
N PRO A 119 -20.67 -4.95 1.24
CA PRO A 119 -22.08 -5.29 1.18
C PRO A 119 -22.59 -5.51 -0.26
N ARG A 120 -21.76 -5.31 -1.28
CA ARG A 120 -22.15 -5.44 -2.68
C ARG A 120 -22.50 -6.89 -3.04
N PRO A 121 -23.32 -7.08 -4.09
CA PRO A 121 -23.53 -8.38 -4.70
C PRO A 121 -22.21 -9.12 -4.99
N ALA A 122 -22.22 -10.44 -4.80
CA ALA A 122 -21.00 -11.25 -4.89
C ALA A 122 -20.33 -11.18 -6.27
N ASP A 123 -21.11 -11.12 -7.34
CA ASP A 123 -20.64 -10.97 -8.71
C ASP A 123 -19.87 -9.66 -8.93
N GLN A 124 -20.30 -8.54 -8.36
CA GLN A 124 -19.59 -7.26 -8.43
C GLN A 124 -18.25 -7.33 -7.69
N ARG A 125 -18.22 -7.96 -6.52
CA ARG A 125 -16.99 -8.15 -5.73
C ARG A 125 -16.00 -9.07 -6.46
N LEU A 126 -16.52 -10.13 -7.07
CA LEU A 126 -15.72 -11.07 -7.88
C LEU A 126 -15.15 -10.41 -9.15
N ASP A 127 -15.87 -9.46 -9.77
CA ASP A 127 -15.36 -8.67 -10.88
C ASP A 127 -14.14 -7.83 -10.46
N ASP A 128 -14.18 -7.18 -9.30
CA ASP A 128 -13.04 -6.43 -8.76
C ASP A 128 -11.88 -7.36 -8.37
N ILE A 129 -12.16 -8.49 -7.71
CA ILE A 129 -11.12 -9.48 -7.37
C ILE A 129 -10.46 -10.03 -8.64
N LEU A 130 -11.23 -10.33 -9.69
CA LEU A 130 -10.71 -10.75 -10.98
C LEU A 130 -9.76 -9.69 -11.57
N ALA A 131 -10.15 -8.42 -11.53
CA ALA A 131 -9.30 -7.32 -12.01
C ALA A 131 -7.96 -7.25 -11.23
N ARG A 132 -7.99 -7.40 -9.90
CA ARG A 132 -6.76 -7.44 -9.07
C ARG A 132 -5.85 -8.62 -9.43
N LEU A 133 -6.42 -9.81 -9.60
CA LEU A 133 -5.66 -11.01 -9.98
C LEU A 133 -4.99 -10.82 -11.35
N LEU A 134 -5.69 -10.24 -12.32
CA LEU A 134 -5.12 -9.91 -13.63
C LEU A 134 -3.99 -8.86 -13.55
N ALA A 135 -4.09 -7.89 -12.64
CA ALA A 135 -3.08 -6.86 -12.45
C ALA A 135 -1.85 -7.33 -11.65
N THR A 136 -1.98 -8.42 -10.88
CA THR A 136 -0.96 -8.93 -9.94
C THR A 136 0.43 -9.10 -10.56
N PRO A 137 0.60 -9.72 -11.76
CA PRO A 137 1.94 -9.94 -12.31
C PRO A 137 2.71 -8.64 -12.58
N ALA A 138 2.05 -7.64 -13.18
CA ALA A 138 2.67 -6.36 -13.47
C ALA A 138 2.97 -5.56 -12.20
N PHE A 139 2.07 -5.64 -11.21
CA PHE A 139 2.28 -5.04 -9.89
C PHE A 139 3.51 -5.62 -9.19
N LEU A 140 3.64 -6.95 -9.13
CA LEU A 140 4.78 -7.62 -8.50
C LEU A 140 6.11 -7.30 -9.17
N GLU A 141 6.13 -7.16 -10.50
CA GLU A 141 7.32 -6.74 -11.22
C GLU A 141 7.77 -5.32 -10.80
N ARG A 142 6.84 -4.36 -10.72
CA ARG A 142 7.14 -2.99 -10.26
C ARG A 142 7.56 -2.97 -8.79
N MET A 143 6.88 -3.74 -7.96
CA MET A 143 7.21 -3.90 -6.54
C MET A 143 8.64 -4.40 -6.39
N PHE A 144 9.04 -5.44 -7.13
CA PHE A 144 10.39 -5.98 -7.03
C PHE A 144 11.46 -4.98 -7.49
N ARG A 145 11.22 -4.28 -8.61
CA ARG A 145 12.17 -3.32 -9.19
C ARG A 145 12.56 -2.17 -8.24
N ARG A 146 11.68 -1.83 -7.29
CA ARG A 146 11.95 -0.76 -6.32
C ARG A 146 12.88 -1.20 -5.19
N LEU A 147 12.97 -2.52 -4.94
CA LEU A 147 13.74 -3.07 -3.84
C LEU A 147 15.23 -3.06 -4.17
N ASP A 148 16.06 -2.80 -3.17
CA ASP A 148 17.52 -2.89 -3.28
C ASP A 148 18.06 -3.94 -2.30
N THR A 149 18.15 -3.58 -1.01
CA THR A 149 18.62 -4.49 0.05
C THR A 149 17.61 -4.54 1.20
N PRO A 150 16.49 -5.27 1.04
CA PRO A 150 15.42 -5.28 2.02
C PRO A 150 15.87 -5.78 3.38
N VAL A 151 15.19 -5.35 4.44
CA VAL A 151 15.51 -5.81 5.80
C VAL A 151 15.07 -7.25 5.96
N ALA A 152 15.96 -8.12 6.46
CA ALA A 152 15.73 -9.55 6.54
C ALA A 152 14.41 -9.93 7.26
N ARG A 153 14.05 -9.20 8.32
CA ARG A 153 12.79 -9.43 9.04
C ARG A 153 11.56 -9.02 8.23
N TRP A 154 11.63 -7.94 7.46
CA TRP A 154 10.52 -7.51 6.60
C TRP A 154 10.37 -8.48 5.42
N THR A 155 11.47 -8.95 4.84
CA THR A 155 11.46 -10.04 3.87
C THR A 155 10.83 -11.31 4.43
N ALA A 156 11.21 -11.73 5.65
CA ALA A 156 10.64 -12.93 6.27
C ALA A 156 9.12 -12.79 6.53
N ARG A 157 8.67 -11.61 6.99
CA ARG A 157 7.24 -11.32 7.14
C ARG A 157 6.52 -11.41 5.81
N GLU A 158 7.01 -10.71 4.79
CA GLU A 158 6.41 -10.72 3.45
C GLU A 158 6.26 -12.15 2.93
N LEU A 159 7.33 -12.97 2.97
CA LEU A 159 7.27 -14.35 2.52
C LEU A 159 6.20 -15.16 3.27
N SER A 160 6.10 -14.99 4.58
CA SER A 160 5.03 -15.61 5.39
C SER A 160 3.63 -15.11 5.00
N THR A 161 3.48 -13.84 4.62
CA THR A 161 2.20 -13.30 4.14
C THR A 161 1.84 -13.91 2.79
N LEU A 162 2.79 -13.97 1.84
CA LEU A 162 2.57 -14.55 0.51
C LEU A 162 2.19 -16.03 0.58
N ASP A 163 2.77 -16.80 1.50
CA ASP A 163 2.44 -18.21 1.71
C ASP A 163 0.96 -18.43 2.09
N GLY A 164 0.29 -17.41 2.65
CA GLY A 164 -1.14 -17.45 2.99
C GLY A 164 -2.09 -17.14 1.83
N LEU A 165 -1.63 -16.48 0.77
CA LEU A 165 -2.48 -16.01 -0.33
C LEU A 165 -3.20 -17.14 -1.11
N PRO A 166 -2.59 -18.31 -1.39
CA PRO A 166 -3.29 -19.39 -2.08
C PRO A 166 -4.59 -19.82 -1.38
N SER A 167 -4.59 -19.92 -0.05
CA SER A 167 -5.80 -20.28 0.72
C SER A 167 -6.88 -19.20 0.65
N LEU A 168 -6.50 -17.93 0.51
CA LEU A 168 -7.45 -16.83 0.28
C LEU A 168 -8.05 -16.96 -1.12
N HIS A 169 -7.23 -17.23 -2.14
CA HIS A 169 -7.71 -17.44 -3.51
C HIS A 169 -8.64 -18.66 -3.64
N ASP A 170 -8.37 -19.75 -2.91
CA ASP A 170 -9.30 -20.90 -2.82
C ASP A 170 -10.67 -20.48 -2.29
N THR A 171 -10.71 -19.57 -1.33
CA THR A 171 -11.97 -19.06 -0.76
C THR A 171 -12.74 -18.21 -1.78
N VAL A 172 -12.03 -17.39 -2.56
CA VAL A 172 -12.61 -16.62 -3.68
C VAL A 172 -13.21 -17.56 -4.73
N GLU A 173 -12.48 -18.60 -5.12
CA GLU A 173 -12.96 -19.54 -6.14
C GLU A 173 -14.20 -20.31 -5.67
N ARG A 174 -14.22 -20.80 -4.43
CA ARG A 174 -15.42 -21.46 -3.87
C ARG A 174 -16.62 -20.53 -3.87
N LEU A 175 -16.45 -19.27 -3.47
CA LEU A 175 -17.53 -18.29 -3.54
C LEU A 175 -18.03 -18.11 -4.97
N ALA A 176 -17.12 -18.02 -5.94
CA ALA A 176 -17.47 -17.88 -7.36
C ALA A 176 -18.26 -19.09 -7.89
N GLU A 177 -17.93 -20.31 -7.45
CA GLU A 177 -18.69 -21.52 -7.76
C GLU A 177 -20.09 -21.48 -7.16
N GLU A 178 -20.21 -21.16 -5.87
CA GLU A 178 -21.48 -21.12 -5.13
C GLU A 178 -22.48 -20.15 -5.77
N VAL A 179 -22.01 -18.98 -6.19
CA VAL A 179 -22.87 -17.96 -6.83
C VAL A 179 -22.99 -18.12 -8.34
N HIS A 180 -22.45 -19.20 -8.92
CA HIS A 180 -22.47 -19.48 -10.35
C HIS A 180 -21.92 -18.31 -11.18
N TYR A 181 -20.78 -17.78 -10.74
CA TYR A 181 -20.18 -16.57 -11.30
C TYR A 181 -19.89 -16.75 -12.82
N PRO A 182 -20.41 -15.86 -13.69
CA PRO A 182 -20.32 -16.05 -15.14
C PRO A 182 -18.90 -16.10 -15.70
N LYS A 183 -17.92 -15.53 -14.99
CA LYS A 183 -16.51 -15.49 -15.42
C LYS A 183 -15.62 -16.45 -14.62
N LEU A 184 -16.18 -17.54 -14.07
CA LEU A 184 -15.44 -18.52 -13.25
C LEU A 184 -14.16 -19.04 -13.92
N GLU A 185 -14.21 -19.39 -15.21
CA GLU A 185 -13.02 -19.88 -15.93
C GLU A 185 -11.95 -18.80 -16.10
N ALA A 186 -12.36 -17.55 -16.33
CA ALA A 186 -11.42 -16.42 -16.39
C ALA A 186 -10.80 -16.15 -15.02
N LEU A 187 -11.57 -16.28 -13.94
CA LEU A 187 -11.10 -16.18 -12.56
C LEU A 187 -10.05 -17.24 -12.23
N ARG A 188 -10.32 -18.51 -12.57
CA ARG A 188 -9.36 -19.63 -12.40
C ARG A 188 -8.06 -19.38 -13.17
N ALA A 189 -8.16 -18.93 -14.42
CA ALA A 189 -6.98 -18.62 -15.22
C ALA A 189 -6.17 -17.43 -14.65
N ALA A 190 -6.86 -16.37 -14.21
CA ALA A 190 -6.22 -15.21 -13.58
C ALA A 190 -5.55 -15.59 -12.25
N ARG A 191 -6.22 -16.40 -11.42
CA ARG A 191 -5.68 -16.97 -10.19
C ARG A 191 -4.38 -17.73 -10.45
N ALA A 192 -4.39 -18.70 -11.38
CA ALA A 192 -3.20 -19.49 -11.69
C ALA A 192 -2.03 -18.62 -12.16
N THR A 193 -2.32 -17.58 -12.95
CA THR A 193 -1.31 -16.61 -13.41
C THR A 193 -0.76 -15.77 -12.26
N ALA A 194 -1.63 -15.30 -11.36
CA ALA A 194 -1.24 -14.52 -10.19
C ALA A 194 -0.39 -15.36 -9.22
N GLU A 195 -0.77 -16.60 -8.92
CA GLU A 195 -0.03 -17.50 -8.04
C GLU A 195 1.35 -17.87 -8.59
N ALA A 196 1.47 -18.07 -9.90
CA ALA A 196 2.76 -18.26 -10.55
C ALA A 196 3.65 -17.00 -10.42
N ALA A 197 3.07 -15.80 -10.56
CA ALA A 197 3.80 -14.55 -10.38
C ALA A 197 4.23 -14.34 -8.91
N ILE A 198 3.36 -14.65 -7.95
CA ILE A 198 3.65 -14.63 -6.51
C ILE A 198 4.81 -15.56 -6.18
N THR A 199 4.79 -16.79 -6.71
CA THR A 199 5.86 -17.78 -6.52
C THR A 199 7.20 -17.25 -7.03
N ARG A 200 7.23 -16.72 -8.26
CA ARG A 200 8.44 -16.11 -8.86
C ARG A 200 8.95 -14.91 -8.06
N TYR A 201 8.05 -14.05 -7.59
CA TYR A 201 8.40 -12.90 -6.75
C TYR A 201 9.01 -13.36 -5.42
N ALA A 202 8.40 -14.36 -4.75
CA ALA A 202 8.92 -14.91 -3.50
C ALA A 202 10.31 -15.54 -3.68
N GLU A 203 10.54 -16.29 -4.76
CA GLU A 203 11.85 -16.84 -5.10
C GLU A 203 12.90 -15.74 -5.34
N ALA A 204 12.54 -14.72 -6.13
CA ALA A 204 13.42 -13.59 -6.39
C ALA A 204 13.75 -12.81 -5.10
N LEU A 205 12.76 -12.61 -4.24
CA LEU A 205 12.91 -11.93 -2.95
C LEU A 205 13.82 -12.72 -1.99
N ARG A 206 13.74 -14.06 -1.96
CA ARG A 206 14.66 -14.92 -1.18
C ARG A 206 16.11 -14.81 -1.66
N ALA A 207 16.31 -14.56 -2.95
CA ALA A 207 17.63 -14.40 -3.55
C ALA A 207 18.23 -13.01 -3.36
N LEU A 208 17.44 -11.99 -2.98
CA LEU A 208 17.94 -10.64 -2.76
C LEU A 208 18.85 -10.58 -1.52
N PRO A 209 19.97 -9.85 -1.57
CA PRO A 209 20.78 -9.57 -0.39
C PRO A 209 19.95 -8.77 0.62
N THR A 210 20.00 -9.17 1.89
CA THR A 210 19.24 -8.50 2.95
C THR A 210 20.15 -7.74 3.90
N THR A 211 19.59 -6.72 4.55
CA THR A 211 20.25 -6.01 5.66
C THR A 211 19.76 -6.50 7.02
N PRO A 212 20.62 -6.51 8.06
CA PRO A 212 20.19 -6.83 9.41
C PRO A 212 19.33 -5.69 9.99
N ILE A 213 18.57 -6.01 11.03
CA ILE A 213 17.92 -4.98 11.85
C ILE A 213 19.01 -4.17 12.56
N CYS A 214 19.05 -2.87 12.31
CA CYS A 214 19.83 -1.93 13.11
C CYS A 214 19.01 -1.64 14.39
N THR A 215 19.39 -2.24 15.52
CA THR A 215 18.70 -2.11 16.82
C THR A 215 18.77 -0.71 17.43
N SER A 216 19.55 0.21 16.82
CA SER A 216 19.75 1.59 17.29
C SER A 216 19.12 2.66 16.38
N ALA A 217 18.35 2.28 15.34
CA ALA A 217 17.95 3.17 14.25
C ALA A 217 16.93 4.26 14.60
N TRP A 218 16.28 4.18 15.77
CA TRP A 218 15.41 5.27 16.27
C TRP A 218 16.19 6.36 17.03
N SER A 219 17.52 6.24 17.10
CA SER A 219 18.42 7.24 17.68
C SER A 219 19.26 7.87 16.56
N ARG A 220 19.57 9.17 16.70
CA ARG A 220 20.46 9.95 15.82
C ARG A 220 21.68 9.14 15.36
N PRO A 221 22.15 9.33 14.11
CA PRO A 221 23.03 8.39 13.43
C PRO A 221 24.30 8.11 14.23
N SER A 222 24.49 6.85 14.62
CA SER A 222 25.76 6.34 15.14
C SER A 222 26.38 5.37 14.14
N ALA A 223 27.71 5.38 14.09
CA ALA A 223 28.55 4.83 13.02
C ALA A 223 28.57 3.28 12.89
N SER A 224 27.72 2.54 13.61
CA SER A 224 27.82 1.08 13.69
C SER A 224 27.03 0.30 12.64
N CYS A 225 26.23 0.96 11.79
CA CYS A 225 25.37 0.29 10.79
C CYS A 225 25.84 0.44 9.33
N ALA A 226 27.09 0.86 9.10
CA ALA A 226 27.64 0.92 7.74
C ALA A 226 27.94 -0.49 7.19
N PRO A 227 27.57 -0.80 5.92
CA PRO A 227 27.98 -2.04 5.29
C PRO A 227 29.51 -2.08 5.21
N LYS A 228 30.13 -3.19 5.65
CA LYS A 228 31.55 -3.42 5.43
C LYS A 228 31.78 -3.46 3.92
N ALA A 229 32.51 -2.47 3.41
CA ALA A 229 32.99 -2.48 2.03
C ALA A 229 33.76 -3.79 1.80
N SER A 230 33.24 -4.64 0.93
CA SER A 230 33.93 -5.83 0.44
C SER A 230 35.16 -5.38 -0.35
N ARG A 231 36.34 -5.88 0.05
CA ARG A 231 37.61 -5.74 -0.67
C ARG A 231 37.67 -6.69 -1.85
#